data_AF-A0A0C9YKU4-F1
#
_entry.id   AF-A0A0C9YKU4-F1
#
_cell.length_a   1.000
_cell.length_b   1.000
_cell.length_c   1.000
_cell.angle_alpha   90.00
_cell.angle_beta   90.00
_cell.angle_gamma   90.00
#
_symmetry.space_group_name_H-M   'P 1'
#
loop_
_entity.id
_entity.type
_entity.pdbx_description
1 polymer ?
#
loop_
_entity_poly.entity_id
_entity_poly.type
_entity_poly.pdbx_seq_one_letter_code
_entity_poly.pdbx_strand_id
1 'polypeptide(L)'
;MDEVERYRTERDQARNELFTLRAQLESTCAERDRLQEKLWQPHEAIADALPAEVAVPATVSTKSSLPVDPMVTNAVPVERSRLSDAQHDGGPVEHPSTIDLSSSLFPQHVSPPMATPALPQAHLLDCVAARSFAAVLSAGQPPIDDNPVLHPSSDEQGVTQNWQFATTFHRSTKPPKSIKQIQSLIRAAHQPGNCQALTKVKALCSEAHRTPREQKTEVQRFLLSTWRTPDWEHPTSVPKIPVPMNNPRLEDPVEVWVAYYTANPSSCPKGIRRDAEGRPNIQDMRASRKVARLRPPVHPNNPESREARQKFMAVVAELFCEPGAYENILRGAAFSVSPHVDFAPYVGIAEGITGERVARHFAACGVTITVADTELGPWAQQYIRDVYS
;
A
#
# COMPACT_ATOMS: atom_id res chain seq x y z
N MET A 1 41.78 -19.12 -23.91
CA MET A 1 41.13 -17.88 -23.42
C MET A 1 40.78 -18.14 -21.96
N ASP A 2 41.31 -17.32 -21.05
CA ASP A 2 41.09 -17.45 -19.61
C ASP A 2 39.60 -17.23 -19.29
N GLU A 3 39.07 -17.94 -18.29
CA GLU A 3 37.65 -17.86 -17.89
C GLU A 3 37.30 -16.46 -17.41
N VAL A 4 38.25 -15.80 -16.73
CA VAL A 4 38.15 -14.39 -16.32
C VAL A 4 38.01 -13.45 -17.52
N GLU A 5 38.72 -13.73 -18.61
CA GLU A 5 38.68 -12.90 -19.81
C GLU A 5 37.35 -13.06 -20.56
N ARG A 6 36.80 -14.29 -20.58
CA ARG A 6 35.45 -14.55 -21.10
C ARG A 6 34.38 -13.76 -20.33
N TYR A 7 34.43 -13.80 -19.00
CA TYR A 7 33.48 -13.04 -18.17
C TYR A 7 33.59 -11.52 -18.39
N ARG A 8 34.80 -10.98 -18.61
CA ARG A 8 34.98 -9.56 -18.94
C ARG A 8 34.33 -9.21 -20.28
N THR A 9 34.55 -10.03 -21.31
CA THR A 9 33.94 -9.82 -22.63
C THR A 9 32.41 -9.89 -22.58
N GLU A 10 31.85 -10.88 -21.88
CA GLU A 10 30.38 -11.02 -21.73
C GLU A 10 29.78 -9.83 -20.96
N ARG A 11 30.44 -9.38 -19.89
CA ARG A 11 30.00 -8.21 -19.12
C ARG A 11 30.03 -6.94 -19.96
N ASP A 12 31.10 -6.73 -20.72
CA ASP A 12 31.26 -5.52 -21.53
C ASP A 12 30.28 -5.54 -22.72
N GLN A 13 30.00 -6.71 -23.31
CA GLN A 13 28.94 -6.89 -24.28
C GLN A 13 27.55 -6.55 -23.68
N ALA A 14 27.20 -7.13 -22.54
CA ALA A 14 25.92 -6.86 -21.88
C ALA A 14 25.75 -5.37 -21.53
N ARG A 15 26.86 -4.69 -21.17
CA ARG A 15 26.85 -3.25 -20.90
C ARG A 15 26.56 -2.44 -22.17
N ASN A 16 27.16 -2.81 -23.30
CA ASN A 16 26.92 -2.15 -24.59
C ASN A 16 25.48 -2.38 -25.09
N GLU A 17 24.95 -3.59 -24.91
CA GLU A 17 23.55 -3.91 -25.21
C GLU A 17 22.60 -3.07 -24.35
N LEU A 18 22.88 -2.92 -23.05
CA LEU A 18 22.09 -2.09 -22.15
C LEU A 18 22.10 -0.61 -22.57
N PHE A 19 23.26 -0.07 -22.97
CA PHE A 19 23.34 1.30 -23.50
C PHE A 19 22.50 1.47 -24.77
N THR A 20 22.52 0.48 -25.66
CA THR A 20 21.75 0.50 -26.92
C THR A 20 20.24 0.47 -26.65
N LEU A 21 19.79 -0.43 -25.76
CA LEU A 21 18.38 -0.53 -25.37
C LEU A 21 17.87 0.75 -24.69
N ARG A 22 18.71 1.38 -23.85
CA ARG A 22 18.37 2.64 -23.22
C ARG A 22 18.19 3.76 -24.24
N ALA A 23 19.08 3.87 -25.22
CA ALA A 23 18.96 4.85 -26.29
C ALA A 23 17.69 4.63 -27.14
N GLN A 24 17.32 3.37 -27.41
CA GLN A 24 16.06 3.04 -28.10
C GLN A 24 14.82 3.46 -27.29
N LEU A 25 14.84 3.23 -25.97
CA LEU A 25 13.74 3.61 -25.09
C LEU A 25 13.58 5.13 -25.03
N GLU A 26 14.69 5.86 -24.89
CA GLU A 26 14.71 7.33 -24.92
C GLU A 26 14.20 7.88 -26.28
N SER A 27 14.61 7.28 -27.40
CA SER A 27 14.09 7.62 -28.73
C SER A 27 12.58 7.39 -28.85
N THR A 28 12.09 6.27 -28.33
CA THR A 28 10.66 5.92 -28.38
C THR A 28 9.82 6.86 -27.51
N CYS A 29 10.33 7.22 -26.32
CA CYS A 29 9.70 8.23 -25.47
C CYS A 29 9.64 9.60 -26.16
N ALA A 30 10.73 10.04 -26.80
CA ALA A 30 10.76 11.31 -27.52
C ALA A 30 9.78 11.33 -28.70
N GLU A 31 9.60 10.20 -29.40
CA GLU A 31 8.62 10.08 -30.48
C GLU A 31 7.18 10.15 -29.96
N ARG A 32 6.87 9.43 -28.87
CA ARG A 32 5.58 9.52 -28.19
C ARG A 32 5.27 10.98 -27.80
N ASP A 33 6.22 11.69 -27.22
CA ASP A 33 6.02 13.07 -26.77
C ASP A 33 5.76 14.01 -27.96
N ARG A 34 6.46 13.83 -29.09
CA ARG A 34 6.16 14.56 -30.34
C ARG A 34 4.78 14.26 -30.90
N LEU A 35 4.32 13.01 -30.84
CA LEU A 35 2.98 12.63 -31.28
C LEU A 35 1.91 13.20 -30.35
N GLN A 36 2.17 13.21 -29.05
CA GLN A 36 1.28 13.81 -28.06
C GLN A 36 1.17 15.32 -28.24
N GLU A 37 2.27 16.01 -28.55
CA GLU A 37 2.27 17.43 -28.88
C GLU A 37 1.47 17.72 -30.15
N LYS A 38 1.63 16.91 -31.21
CA LYS A 38 0.81 17.02 -32.43
C LYS A 38 -0.68 16.83 -32.18
N LEU A 39 -1.06 15.92 -31.28
CA LEU A 39 -2.45 15.68 -30.91
C LEU A 39 -3.02 16.85 -30.08
N TRP A 40 -2.16 17.50 -29.28
CA TRP A 40 -2.55 18.63 -28.44
C TRP A 40 -2.61 19.95 -29.20
N GLN A 41 -1.97 20.07 -30.37
CA GLN A 41 -2.14 21.23 -31.22
C GLN A 41 -3.61 21.29 -31.68
N PRO A 42 -4.37 22.32 -31.27
CA PRO A 42 -5.75 22.47 -31.68
C PRO A 42 -5.79 22.58 -33.21
N HIS A 43 -6.80 21.98 -33.85
CA HIS A 43 -7.08 22.10 -35.28
C HIS A 43 -7.47 23.56 -35.65
N GLU A 44 -6.57 24.53 -35.49
CA GLU A 44 -6.80 25.94 -35.86
C GLU A 44 -6.78 26.16 -37.39
N ALA A 45 -6.40 25.14 -38.18
CA ALA A 45 -6.27 25.27 -39.63
C ALA A 45 -7.58 25.05 -40.44
N ILE A 46 -8.75 24.87 -39.82
CA ILE A 46 -10.02 24.64 -40.55
C ILE A 46 -10.96 25.86 -40.53
N ALA A 47 -10.61 26.95 -39.84
CA ALA A 47 -11.48 28.14 -39.78
C ALA A 47 -11.30 29.14 -40.94
N ASP A 48 -10.25 29.02 -41.77
CA ASP A 48 -9.89 30.05 -42.77
C ASP A 48 -10.11 29.68 -44.24
N ALA A 49 -10.83 28.59 -44.52
CA ALA A 49 -11.18 28.19 -45.89
C ALA A 49 -12.69 28.04 -46.08
N LEU A 50 -13.45 29.11 -45.80
CA LEU A 50 -14.78 29.29 -46.39
C LEU A 50 -14.67 30.31 -47.53
N PRO A 51 -14.87 29.91 -48.80
CA PRO A 51 -14.92 30.85 -49.90
C PRO A 51 -16.18 31.71 -49.78
N ALA A 52 -15.95 33.02 -49.78
CA ALA A 52 -16.98 34.03 -49.94
C ALA A 52 -17.68 33.92 -51.31
N GLU A 53 -18.89 34.49 -51.36
CA GLU A 53 -19.76 34.69 -52.52
C GLU A 53 -20.62 33.50 -52.99
N VAL A 54 -21.90 33.51 -52.60
CA VAL A 54 -23.01 33.84 -53.52
C VAL A 54 -24.11 34.54 -52.72
N ALA A 55 -24.56 35.68 -53.23
CA ALA A 55 -25.58 36.54 -52.65
C ALA A 55 -27.00 36.27 -53.22
N VAL A 56 -28.00 36.78 -52.47
CA VAL A 56 -29.36 37.25 -52.89
C VAL A 56 -30.51 36.18 -52.89
N PRO A 57 -31.81 36.49 -52.59
CA PRO A 57 -32.43 37.42 -51.61
C PRO A 57 -33.63 36.86 -50.79
N ALA A 58 -33.92 37.57 -49.68
CA ALA A 58 -35.19 38.09 -49.12
C ALA A 58 -36.55 37.33 -49.10
N THR A 59 -37.27 37.62 -48.01
CA THR A 59 -38.72 37.45 -47.67
C THR A 59 -39.09 36.04 -47.14
N VAL A 60 -39.83 35.86 -46.03
CA VAL A 60 -41.07 36.50 -45.57
C VAL A 60 -41.21 36.36 -44.04
N SER A 61 -41.60 37.48 -43.41
CA SER A 61 -42.58 37.63 -42.32
C SER A 61 -43.06 36.39 -41.55
N THR A 62 -42.90 36.39 -40.23
CA THR A 62 -44.04 36.04 -39.36
C THR A 62 -43.93 36.70 -37.98
N LYS A 63 -45.05 37.33 -37.65
CA LYS A 63 -45.36 38.17 -36.51
C LYS A 63 -46.07 37.30 -35.49
N SER A 64 -45.67 37.31 -34.23
CA SER A 64 -46.58 36.99 -33.12
C SER A 64 -46.17 37.76 -31.88
N SER A 65 -47.17 38.32 -31.22
CA SER A 65 -47.07 39.33 -30.19
C SER A 65 -48.02 38.97 -29.04
N LEU A 66 -47.68 39.50 -27.86
CA LEU A 66 -48.53 39.83 -26.68
C LEU A 66 -48.68 38.75 -25.59
N PRO A 67 -49.01 39.16 -24.33
CA PRO A 67 -48.68 40.41 -23.62
C PRO A 67 -48.26 40.20 -22.14
N VAL A 68 -47.97 41.33 -21.49
CA VAL A 68 -47.37 41.56 -20.16
C VAL A 68 -48.44 41.96 -19.11
N ASP A 69 -48.29 41.43 -17.88
CA ASP A 69 -48.65 41.96 -16.53
C ASP A 69 -50.12 42.20 -16.10
N PRO A 70 -50.47 42.34 -14.78
CA PRO A 70 -49.64 42.84 -13.65
C PRO A 70 -49.80 42.26 -12.23
N MET A 71 -48.82 42.65 -11.39
CA MET A 71 -48.76 42.84 -9.92
C MET A 71 -49.96 42.49 -9.03
N VAL A 72 -49.70 41.78 -7.92
CA VAL A 72 -50.28 42.08 -6.58
C VAL A 72 -49.28 41.74 -5.47
N THR A 73 -48.96 42.75 -4.66
CA THR A 73 -48.33 42.73 -3.33
C THR A 73 -49.21 42.05 -2.28
N ASN A 74 -48.61 41.33 -1.31
CA ASN A 74 -48.96 41.51 0.11
C ASN A 74 -47.96 40.81 1.04
N ALA A 75 -47.76 41.45 2.19
CA ALA A 75 -46.81 41.14 3.22
C ALA A 75 -47.50 40.56 4.49
N VAL A 76 -46.65 40.07 5.41
CA VAL A 76 -46.81 39.99 6.89
C VAL A 76 -47.29 38.66 7.52
N PRO A 77 -46.79 38.32 8.74
CA PRO A 77 -46.52 36.95 9.22
C PRO A 77 -47.35 36.54 10.46
N VAL A 78 -47.36 35.24 10.79
CA VAL A 78 -47.85 34.65 12.08
C VAL A 78 -47.13 33.31 12.26
N GLU A 79 -46.20 33.11 13.22
CA GLU A 79 -46.33 32.79 14.66
C GLU A 79 -46.93 31.41 15.03
N ARG A 80 -46.09 30.60 15.72
CA ARG A 80 -46.36 29.59 16.78
C ARG A 80 -47.42 28.48 16.60
N SER A 81 -46.96 27.22 16.74
CA SER A 81 -47.28 26.28 17.86
C SER A 81 -46.87 24.84 17.46
N ARG A 82 -45.95 24.17 18.16
CA ARG A 82 -46.12 23.34 19.40
C ARG A 82 -46.84 21.99 19.19
N LEU A 83 -46.07 20.94 19.52
CA LEU A 83 -46.41 19.71 20.28
C LEU A 83 -47.43 18.69 19.71
N SER A 84 -46.95 17.45 19.57
CA SER A 84 -47.45 16.18 20.14
C SER A 84 -46.75 15.03 19.39
N ASP A 85 -45.89 14.19 19.99
CA ASP A 85 -46.12 13.09 20.95
C ASP A 85 -47.27 12.14 20.60
N ALA A 86 -46.92 10.93 20.14
CA ALA A 86 -47.60 9.63 20.26
C ALA A 86 -46.70 8.57 19.56
N GLN A 87 -45.92 7.73 20.24
CA GLN A 87 -46.31 6.46 20.91
C GLN A 87 -47.37 5.62 20.17
N HIS A 88 -46.92 4.55 19.49
CA HIS A 88 -47.54 3.24 19.18
C HIS A 88 -46.35 2.33 18.80
N ASP A 89 -45.94 1.22 19.41
CA ASP A 89 -46.50 0.09 20.17
C ASP A 89 -47.44 -0.87 19.41
N GLY A 90 -47.06 -2.16 19.42
CA GLY A 90 -47.73 -3.36 18.88
C GLY A 90 -47.73 -3.49 17.35
N GLY A 91 -47.30 -4.56 16.68
CA GLY A 91 -47.02 -5.97 17.00
C GLY A 91 -46.98 -6.75 15.66
N PRO A 92 -46.49 -7.99 15.61
CA PRO A 92 -46.10 -8.67 14.37
C PRO A 92 -47.27 -9.42 13.72
N VAL A 93 -47.39 -9.35 12.39
CA VAL A 93 -48.29 -10.19 11.60
C VAL A 93 -47.47 -11.00 10.60
N GLU A 94 -47.37 -12.30 10.88
CA GLU A 94 -46.99 -13.31 9.90
C GLU A 94 -48.17 -13.54 8.94
N HIS A 95 -47.89 -13.62 7.63
CA HIS A 95 -48.66 -14.48 6.72
C HIS A 95 -47.75 -14.96 5.56
N PRO A 96 -47.82 -16.25 5.20
CA PRO A 96 -47.09 -16.84 4.08
C PRO A 96 -47.95 -16.90 2.80
N SER A 97 -47.32 -16.75 1.64
CA SER A 97 -47.82 -17.13 0.29
C SER A 97 -46.58 -17.11 -0.62
N THR A 98 -45.94 -18.22 -1.02
CA THR A 98 -46.38 -19.24 -2.01
C THR A 98 -47.22 -18.66 -3.15
N ILE A 99 -46.63 -18.57 -4.35
CA ILE A 99 -47.11 -19.12 -5.64
C ILE A 99 -46.18 -18.67 -6.78
N ASP A 100 -45.53 -19.67 -7.37
CA ASP A 100 -45.30 -19.98 -8.79
C ASP A 100 -44.85 -18.96 -9.84
N LEU A 101 -43.73 -19.36 -10.47
CA LEU A 101 -43.51 -19.60 -11.90
C LEU A 101 -44.14 -18.63 -12.91
N SER A 102 -43.27 -17.90 -13.60
CA SER A 102 -43.49 -17.53 -15.01
C SER A 102 -42.15 -17.34 -15.72
N SER A 103 -41.80 -18.34 -16.52
CA SER A 103 -40.77 -18.31 -17.55
C SER A 103 -41.17 -17.36 -18.69
N SER A 104 -40.27 -16.48 -19.12
CA SER A 104 -40.28 -15.87 -20.46
C SER A 104 -38.87 -15.37 -20.75
N LEU A 105 -38.08 -16.14 -21.53
CA LEU A 105 -37.91 -15.94 -22.98
C LEU A 105 -37.40 -14.52 -23.31
N PHE A 106 -36.08 -14.39 -23.43
CA PHE A 106 -35.45 -13.38 -24.27
C PHE A 106 -34.35 -14.00 -25.14
N PRO A 107 -34.10 -13.44 -26.34
CA PRO A 107 -33.54 -14.17 -27.47
C PRO A 107 -32.01 -14.28 -27.44
N GLN A 108 -31.52 -15.38 -27.99
CA GLN A 108 -30.12 -15.62 -28.31
C GLN A 108 -29.58 -14.53 -29.26
N HIS A 109 -28.65 -13.73 -28.77
CA HIS A 109 -27.84 -12.86 -29.61
C HIS A 109 -26.63 -13.65 -30.11
N VAL A 110 -26.57 -13.85 -31.42
CA VAL A 110 -25.49 -14.55 -32.14
C VAL A 110 -24.27 -13.62 -32.20
N SER A 111 -23.16 -14.07 -31.64
CA SER A 111 -21.85 -13.39 -31.79
C SER A 111 -21.21 -13.76 -33.14
N PRO A 112 -20.64 -12.80 -33.88
CA PRO A 112 -19.84 -13.10 -35.07
C PRO A 112 -18.42 -13.60 -34.73
N PRO A 113 -17.82 -14.42 -35.60
CA PRO A 113 -16.52 -15.06 -35.34
C PRO A 113 -15.37 -14.11 -35.65
N MET A 114 -14.49 -13.89 -34.67
CA MET A 114 -13.18 -13.27 -34.91
C MET A 114 -12.10 -14.33 -34.97
N ALA A 115 -11.43 -14.39 -36.12
CA ALA A 115 -10.31 -15.26 -36.41
C ALA A 115 -9.09 -14.88 -35.56
N THR A 116 -8.51 -15.86 -34.88
CA THR A 116 -7.26 -15.76 -34.14
C THR A 116 -6.09 -16.10 -35.07
N PRO A 117 -5.14 -15.19 -35.35
CA PRO A 117 -3.87 -15.58 -35.93
C PRO A 117 -2.96 -16.16 -34.84
N ALA A 118 -2.38 -17.32 -35.16
CA ALA A 118 -1.40 -18.03 -34.34
C ALA A 118 -0.13 -17.19 -34.10
N LEU A 119 0.37 -17.18 -32.87
CA LEU A 119 1.68 -16.62 -32.53
C LEU A 119 2.53 -17.68 -31.80
N PRO A 120 3.85 -17.76 -32.06
CA PRO A 120 4.65 -18.94 -31.75
C PRO A 120 5.01 -19.07 -30.27
N GLN A 121 5.08 -20.33 -29.89
CA GLN A 121 5.64 -20.91 -28.68
C GLN A 121 7.05 -20.34 -28.36
N ALA A 122 7.17 -19.59 -27.27
CA ALA A 122 8.45 -19.15 -26.72
C ALA A 122 8.60 -19.65 -25.28
N HIS A 123 9.74 -20.27 -25.03
CA HIS A 123 10.13 -20.98 -23.82
C HIS A 123 10.11 -20.11 -22.55
N LEU A 124 9.48 -20.65 -21.50
CA LEU A 124 9.59 -20.19 -20.12
C LEU A 124 11.02 -20.41 -19.59
N LEU A 125 11.64 -19.35 -19.07
CA LEU A 125 12.84 -19.42 -18.24
C LEU A 125 12.48 -18.94 -16.84
N ASP A 126 12.69 -19.81 -15.85
CA ASP A 126 12.53 -19.53 -14.42
C ASP A 126 13.53 -18.48 -13.95
N CYS A 127 13.03 -17.31 -13.52
CA CYS A 127 13.84 -16.30 -12.84
C CYS A 127 13.32 -16.10 -11.40
N VAL A 128 14.06 -16.69 -10.48
CA VAL A 128 13.97 -16.51 -9.03
C VAL A 128 14.58 -15.16 -8.62
N ALA A 129 13.97 -14.54 -7.60
CA ALA A 129 14.48 -13.49 -6.72
C ALA A 129 14.35 -12.00 -7.15
N ALA A 130 13.63 -11.24 -6.32
CA ALA A 130 14.25 -10.36 -5.33
C ALA A 130 13.16 -9.66 -4.48
N ARG A 131 12.97 -10.08 -3.22
CA ARG A 131 12.12 -9.38 -2.24
C ARG A 131 12.99 -8.47 -1.38
N SER A 132 12.85 -7.15 -1.57
CA SER A 132 13.45 -6.12 -0.72
C SER A 132 12.62 -5.90 0.55
N PHE A 133 13.27 -5.94 1.71
CA PHE A 133 12.73 -5.57 3.01
C PHE A 133 13.03 -4.10 3.30
N ALA A 134 12.03 -3.35 3.76
CA ALA A 134 12.22 -2.05 4.39
C ALA A 134 11.84 -2.17 5.86
N ALA A 135 12.82 -1.94 6.75
CA ALA A 135 12.62 -1.75 8.19
C ALA A 135 13.05 -0.33 8.57
N VAL A 136 12.27 0.19 9.51
CA VAL A 136 12.21 1.54 10.08
C VAL A 136 13.49 1.92 10.83
N LEU A 137 13.87 3.20 10.79
CA LEU A 137 14.71 3.81 11.82
C LEU A 137 14.00 5.06 12.37
N SER A 138 13.66 5.01 13.65
CA SER A 138 13.44 6.17 14.51
C SER A 138 13.69 5.77 15.97
N ALA A 139 14.14 6.77 16.73
CA ALA A 139 14.61 6.79 18.12
C ALA A 139 16.09 6.36 18.30
N GLY A 140 16.95 7.15 18.95
CA GLY A 140 16.76 8.42 19.67
C GLY A 140 18.03 8.74 20.46
N GLN A 141 18.04 9.84 21.22
CA GLN A 141 18.68 9.94 22.54
C GLN A 141 18.41 11.32 23.18
N PRO A 142 18.24 11.33 24.51
CA PRO A 142 19.08 12.20 25.33
C PRO A 142 19.79 11.43 26.47
N PRO A 143 20.80 12.03 27.11
CA PRO A 143 21.83 11.30 27.85
C PRO A 143 21.49 11.05 29.32
N ILE A 144 22.16 10.02 29.85
CA ILE A 144 22.23 9.58 31.23
C ILE A 144 23.06 10.59 32.03
N ASP A 145 22.57 10.95 33.21
CA ASP A 145 23.36 11.64 34.24
C ASP A 145 23.51 10.72 35.46
N ASP A 146 24.74 10.66 35.96
CA ASP A 146 25.24 9.79 37.02
C ASP A 146 24.79 10.24 38.42
N ASN A 147 24.56 9.28 39.33
CA ASN A 147 25.13 9.34 40.68
C ASN A 147 24.96 8.04 41.49
N PRO A 148 25.97 7.61 42.27
CA PRO A 148 25.89 6.48 43.18
C PRO A 148 25.64 6.91 44.62
N VAL A 149 24.78 6.18 45.35
CA VAL A 149 24.67 6.29 46.81
C VAL A 149 24.85 4.90 47.42
N LEU A 150 25.85 4.83 48.31
CA LEU A 150 26.20 3.71 49.17
C LEU A 150 25.10 3.43 50.21
N HIS A 151 24.82 2.16 50.49
CA HIS A 151 24.34 1.72 51.80
C HIS A 151 25.00 0.39 52.19
N PRO A 152 25.57 0.29 53.41
CA PRO A 152 26.04 -0.96 54.00
C PRO A 152 24.98 -1.60 54.91
N SER A 153 25.15 -2.88 55.24
CA SER A 153 24.42 -3.75 56.20
C SER A 153 23.79 -4.96 55.49
N SER A 154 23.69 -6.16 56.06
CA SER A 154 24.21 -6.77 57.30
C SER A 154 24.12 -8.29 57.10
N ASP A 155 24.90 -9.03 57.87
CA ASP A 155 24.89 -10.49 58.03
C ASP A 155 23.50 -11.11 58.25
N GLU A 156 23.26 -12.30 57.69
CA GLU A 156 23.25 -13.58 58.43
C GLU A 156 22.62 -14.74 57.64
N GLN A 157 23.29 -15.91 57.72
CA GLN A 157 22.74 -17.29 57.75
C GLN A 157 21.96 -17.77 56.51
N GLY A 158 22.34 -18.81 55.78
CA GLY A 158 22.86 -20.10 56.24
C GLY A 158 21.95 -21.21 55.73
N VAL A 159 22.02 -21.54 54.44
CA VAL A 159 21.59 -22.84 53.88
C VAL A 159 22.53 -23.21 52.74
N THR A 160 23.47 -24.10 53.03
CA THR A 160 24.34 -24.74 52.05
C THR A 160 23.52 -25.67 51.15
N GLN A 161 23.05 -25.18 50.01
CA GLN A 161 22.66 -26.04 48.89
C GLN A 161 23.81 -26.12 47.88
N ASN A 162 24.48 -27.26 47.97
CA ASN A 162 25.61 -27.71 47.18
C ASN A 162 25.15 -27.97 45.72
N TRP A 163 25.11 -26.94 44.88
CA TRP A 163 25.03 -27.09 43.43
C TRP A 163 26.44 -27.19 42.86
N GLN A 164 26.96 -28.41 42.82
CA GLN A 164 28.16 -28.72 42.02
C GLN A 164 27.77 -28.61 40.54
N PHE A 165 27.83 -27.40 40.00
CA PHE A 165 27.89 -27.21 38.56
C PHE A 165 29.22 -27.80 38.09
N ALA A 166 29.15 -28.96 37.45
CA ALA A 166 30.23 -29.47 36.63
C ALA A 166 30.57 -28.43 35.56
N THR A 167 31.57 -27.59 35.83
CA THR A 167 32.17 -26.70 34.83
C THR A 167 32.94 -27.57 33.85
N THR A 168 32.22 -28.15 32.89
CA THR A 168 32.83 -28.75 31.71
C THR A 168 33.57 -27.63 30.99
N PHE A 169 34.90 -27.74 30.93
CA PHE A 169 35.77 -26.84 30.17
C PHE A 169 35.19 -26.59 28.78
N HIS A 170 34.62 -25.40 28.57
CA HIS A 170 34.16 -24.97 27.26
C HIS A 170 35.39 -24.76 26.38
N ARG A 171 35.69 -25.74 25.52
CA ARG A 171 36.56 -25.51 24.36
C ARG A 171 36.00 -24.28 23.64
N SER A 172 36.78 -23.23 23.53
CA SER A 172 36.46 -22.03 22.76
C SER A 172 36.25 -22.43 21.29
N THR A 173 35.00 -22.74 20.95
CA THR A 173 34.65 -23.09 19.58
C THR A 173 34.80 -21.82 18.75
N LYS A 174 35.82 -21.81 17.89
CA LYS A 174 36.09 -20.73 16.94
C LYS A 174 34.78 -20.30 16.26
N PRO A 175 34.55 -18.99 16.07
CA PRO A 175 33.34 -18.50 15.43
C PRO A 175 33.19 -19.15 14.05
N PRO A 176 31.96 -19.58 13.66
CA PRO A 176 31.72 -20.22 12.37
C PRO A 176 32.13 -19.28 11.24
N LYS A 177 33.00 -19.77 10.35
CA LYS A 177 33.62 -18.97 9.29
C LYS A 177 32.91 -19.07 7.94
N SER A 178 31.95 -20.00 7.79
CA SER A 178 31.27 -20.24 6.51
C SER A 178 29.75 -20.32 6.65
N ILE A 179 29.06 -19.98 5.56
CA ILE A 179 27.59 -20.07 5.45
C ILE A 179 27.11 -21.50 5.75
N LYS A 180 27.82 -22.53 5.26
CA LYS A 180 27.48 -23.94 5.54
C LYS A 180 27.51 -24.27 7.03
N GLN A 181 28.46 -23.70 7.78
CA GLN A 181 28.55 -23.89 9.24
C GLN A 181 27.39 -23.20 9.96
N ILE A 182 27.03 -21.97 9.55
CA ILE A 182 25.84 -21.29 10.09
C ILE A 182 24.56 -22.06 9.78
N GLN A 183 24.36 -22.54 8.55
CA GLN A 183 23.20 -23.36 8.20
C GLN A 183 23.10 -24.61 9.08
N SER A 184 24.23 -25.30 9.30
CA SER A 184 24.29 -26.45 10.19
C SER A 184 23.91 -26.08 11.62
N LEU A 185 24.43 -24.96 12.13
CA LEU A 185 24.14 -24.46 13.47
C LEU A 185 22.68 -24.03 13.64
N ILE A 186 22.09 -23.36 12.63
CA ILE A 186 20.68 -22.99 12.60
C ILE A 186 19.81 -24.25 12.65
N ARG A 187 20.10 -25.26 11.81
CA ARG A 187 19.37 -26.54 11.83
C ARG A 187 19.47 -27.23 13.18
N ALA A 188 20.67 -27.23 13.78
CA ALA A 188 20.88 -27.79 15.11
C ALA A 188 20.07 -27.05 16.19
N ALA A 189 20.02 -25.73 16.13
CA ALA A 189 19.23 -24.90 17.05
C ALA A 189 17.71 -25.08 16.90
N HIS A 190 17.23 -25.52 15.73
CA HIS A 190 15.81 -25.86 15.54
C HIS A 190 15.45 -27.25 16.07
N GLN A 191 16.42 -28.09 16.43
CA GLN A 191 16.14 -29.37 17.08
C GLN A 191 15.73 -29.14 18.55
N PRO A 192 14.60 -29.70 19.01
CA PRO A 192 14.16 -29.58 20.40
C PRO A 192 15.23 -30.00 21.39
N GLY A 193 15.41 -29.20 22.46
CA GLY A 193 16.38 -29.48 23.52
C GLY A 193 17.84 -29.10 23.18
N ASN A 194 18.13 -28.58 21.98
CA ASN A 194 19.48 -28.14 21.62
C ASN A 194 19.74 -26.69 22.05
N CYS A 195 19.67 -26.44 23.37
CA CYS A 195 19.87 -25.13 23.98
C CYS A 195 21.25 -24.54 23.66
N GLN A 196 22.27 -25.37 23.52
CA GLN A 196 23.63 -24.89 23.22
C GLN A 196 23.74 -24.28 21.81
N ALA A 197 23.15 -24.92 20.79
CA ALA A 197 23.14 -24.37 19.45
C ALA A 197 22.32 -23.07 19.41
N LEU A 198 21.17 -23.04 20.09
CA LEU A 198 20.32 -21.85 20.19
C LEU A 198 21.05 -20.67 20.81
N THR A 199 21.71 -20.87 21.97
CA THR A 199 22.50 -19.82 22.63
C THR A 199 23.59 -19.27 21.72
N LYS A 200 24.28 -20.15 20.97
CA LYS A 200 25.31 -19.72 20.01
C LYS A 200 24.71 -18.89 18.87
N VAL A 201 23.56 -19.28 18.32
CA VAL A 201 22.93 -18.49 17.26
C VAL A 201 22.46 -17.13 17.80
N LYS A 202 21.86 -17.08 18.99
CA LYS A 202 21.46 -15.81 19.62
C LYS A 202 22.65 -14.88 19.85
N ALA A 203 23.78 -15.41 20.32
CA ALA A 203 25.00 -14.64 20.49
C ALA A 203 25.50 -14.06 19.15
N LEU A 204 25.52 -14.88 18.09
CA LEU A 204 25.93 -14.45 16.75
C LEU A 204 24.96 -13.42 16.14
N CYS A 205 23.65 -13.56 16.37
CA CYS A 205 22.66 -12.57 15.97
C CYS A 205 22.88 -11.25 16.71
N SER A 206 23.14 -11.28 18.02
CA SER A 206 23.45 -10.09 18.80
C SER A 206 24.71 -9.39 18.29
N GLU A 207 25.77 -10.13 17.97
CA GLU A 207 27.00 -9.59 17.39
C GLU A 207 26.75 -8.98 16.00
N ALA A 208 25.98 -9.67 15.16
CA ALA A 208 25.60 -9.19 13.83
C ALA A 208 24.76 -7.90 13.93
N HIS A 209 23.89 -7.74 14.92
CA HIS A 209 23.13 -6.51 15.14
C HIS A 209 23.99 -5.34 15.62
N ARG A 210 25.06 -5.59 16.39
CA ARG A 210 26.03 -4.57 16.82
C ARG A 210 26.97 -4.11 15.69
N THR A 211 27.12 -4.91 14.64
CA THR A 211 28.00 -4.57 13.52
C THR A 211 27.33 -3.57 12.57
N PRO A 212 27.94 -2.41 12.26
CA PRO A 212 27.43 -1.46 11.27
C PRO A 212 27.17 -2.11 9.91
N ARG A 213 26.18 -1.62 9.16
CA ARG A 213 25.69 -2.27 7.93
C ARG A 213 26.81 -2.47 6.89
N GLU A 214 27.71 -1.50 6.78
CA GLU A 214 28.82 -1.46 5.83
C GLU A 214 29.90 -2.51 6.16
N GLN A 215 30.01 -2.87 7.45
CA GLN A 215 31.00 -3.81 7.96
C GLN A 215 30.45 -5.22 8.16
N LYS A 216 29.14 -5.44 7.98
CA LYS A 216 28.53 -6.76 8.12
C LYS A 216 29.14 -7.73 7.12
N THR A 217 29.65 -8.84 7.62
CA THR A 217 30.13 -9.94 6.78
C THR A 217 28.97 -10.62 6.06
N GLU A 218 29.27 -11.34 4.97
CA GLU A 218 28.26 -12.12 4.24
C GLU A 218 27.59 -13.15 5.15
N VAL A 219 28.35 -13.78 6.04
CA VAL A 219 27.86 -14.76 7.01
C VAL A 219 26.87 -14.12 8.00
N GLN A 220 27.15 -12.91 8.48
CA GLN A 220 26.23 -12.16 9.35
C GLN A 220 24.96 -11.74 8.60
N ARG A 221 25.07 -11.28 7.34
CA ARG A 221 23.90 -10.95 6.51
C ARG A 221 23.02 -12.17 6.26
N PHE A 222 23.63 -13.30 5.93
CA PHE A 222 22.95 -14.58 5.75
C PHE A 222 22.27 -15.05 7.04
N LEU A 223 22.96 -14.93 8.19
CA LEU A 223 22.41 -15.30 9.48
C LEU A 223 21.16 -14.46 9.80
N LEU A 224 21.24 -13.14 9.67
CA LEU A 224 20.12 -12.24 9.95
C LEU A 224 18.93 -12.44 8.99
N SER A 225 19.17 -12.82 7.73
CA SER A 225 18.09 -13.10 6.79
C SER A 225 17.42 -14.45 7.06
N THR A 226 18.19 -15.46 7.46
CA THR A 226 17.75 -16.87 7.52
C THR A 226 17.29 -17.30 8.91
N TRP A 227 17.83 -16.70 9.97
CA TRP A 227 17.51 -17.11 11.34
C TRP A 227 16.06 -16.82 11.71
N ARG A 228 15.42 -17.79 12.36
CA ARG A 228 14.09 -17.71 12.97
C ARG A 228 14.17 -18.34 14.36
N THR A 229 13.43 -17.78 15.32
CA THR A 229 13.34 -18.33 16.68
C THR A 229 12.66 -19.70 16.63
N PRO A 230 13.24 -20.77 17.23
CA PRO A 230 12.63 -22.09 17.21
C PRO A 230 11.33 -22.15 18.04
N ASP A 231 10.33 -22.87 17.55
CA ASP A 231 9.01 -23.00 18.20
C ASP A 231 9.09 -23.66 19.59
N TRP A 232 10.08 -24.54 19.80
CA TRP A 232 10.26 -25.26 21.07
C TRP A 232 10.76 -24.38 22.22
N GLU A 233 11.23 -23.16 21.95
CA GLU A 233 11.65 -22.21 23.00
C GLU A 233 10.46 -21.66 23.80
N HIS A 234 9.23 -21.74 23.26
CA HIS A 234 8.00 -21.27 23.91
C HIS A 234 6.90 -22.35 23.87
N PRO A 235 7.02 -23.42 24.68
CA PRO A 235 6.11 -24.57 24.63
C PRO A 235 4.66 -24.28 25.08
N THR A 236 4.33 -23.06 25.51
CA THR A 236 3.01 -22.69 26.02
C THR A 236 2.05 -22.11 24.98
N SER A 237 2.49 -21.83 23.75
CA SER A 237 1.59 -21.42 22.68
C SER A 237 1.15 -22.63 21.87
N VAL A 238 -0.13 -22.98 21.99
CA VAL A 238 -0.84 -23.94 21.13
C VAL A 238 -0.37 -23.78 19.67
N PRO A 239 0.07 -24.86 18.99
CA PRO A 239 0.56 -24.78 17.63
C PRO A 239 -0.59 -24.51 16.65
N LYS A 240 -0.93 -23.24 16.46
CA LYS A 240 -1.30 -22.73 15.14
C LYS A 240 0.01 -22.20 14.56
N ILE A 241 0.75 -23.05 13.86
CA ILE A 241 1.68 -22.56 12.84
C ILE A 241 0.79 -22.36 11.62
N PRO A 242 0.34 -21.14 11.26
CA PRO A 242 -0.05 -20.94 9.88
C PRO A 242 1.23 -21.18 9.08
N VAL A 243 1.15 -22.07 8.09
CA VAL A 243 2.11 -22.19 6.98
C VAL A 243 2.73 -20.81 6.73
N PRO A 244 4.07 -20.65 6.66
CA PRO A 244 4.72 -19.36 6.50
C PRO A 244 3.98 -18.57 5.42
N MET A 245 3.12 -17.63 5.84
CA MET A 245 2.25 -16.96 4.89
C MET A 245 3.18 -16.10 4.07
N ASN A 246 3.33 -16.47 2.80
CA ASN A 246 4.02 -15.65 1.83
C ASN A 246 3.43 -14.24 1.90
N ASN A 247 4.30 -13.22 1.87
CA ASN A 247 3.84 -11.84 1.82
C ASN A 247 2.81 -11.69 0.68
N PRO A 248 1.57 -11.26 0.98
CA PRO A 248 0.53 -11.15 -0.03
C PRO A 248 0.96 -10.20 -1.16
N ARG A 249 0.48 -10.46 -2.36
CA ARG A 249 0.61 -9.57 -3.51
C ARG A 249 -0.28 -8.36 -3.34
N LEU A 250 0.03 -7.28 -4.05
CA LEU A 250 -0.68 -6.01 -3.93
C LEU A 250 -2.16 -6.15 -4.34
N GLU A 251 -2.41 -7.02 -5.32
CA GLU A 251 -3.69 -7.37 -5.90
C GLU A 251 -4.46 -8.45 -5.13
N ASP A 252 -3.85 -9.08 -4.12
CA ASP A 252 -4.53 -10.10 -3.32
C ASP A 252 -5.73 -9.50 -2.56
N PRO A 253 -6.80 -10.29 -2.33
CA PRO A 253 -7.97 -9.84 -1.58
C PRO A 253 -7.64 -9.31 -0.17
N VAL A 254 -8.49 -8.42 0.34
CA VAL A 254 -8.28 -7.78 1.64
C VAL A 254 -8.24 -8.79 2.79
N GLU A 255 -8.97 -9.89 2.67
CA GLU A 255 -9.04 -10.99 3.64
C GLU A 255 -7.67 -11.68 3.79
N VAL A 256 -6.92 -11.83 2.70
CA VAL A 256 -5.57 -12.40 2.70
C VAL A 256 -4.61 -11.49 3.47
N TRP A 257 -4.74 -10.17 3.30
CA TRP A 257 -3.98 -9.19 4.05
C TRP A 257 -4.35 -9.15 5.54
N VAL A 258 -5.63 -9.25 5.89
CA VAL A 258 -6.08 -9.33 7.29
C VAL A 258 -5.51 -10.58 7.97
N ALA A 259 -5.58 -11.75 7.31
CA ALA A 259 -4.99 -12.98 7.83
C ALA A 259 -3.47 -12.84 8.00
N TYR A 260 -2.78 -12.26 7.02
CA TYR A 260 -1.34 -12.03 7.07
C TYR A 260 -0.93 -11.14 8.25
N TYR A 261 -1.60 -10.01 8.46
CA TYR A 261 -1.27 -9.06 9.54
C TYR A 261 -1.83 -9.46 10.91
N THR A 262 -2.77 -10.39 10.95
CA THR A 262 -3.13 -11.11 12.19
C THR A 262 -1.96 -12.00 12.62
N ALA A 263 -1.35 -12.73 11.68
CA ALA A 263 -0.18 -13.57 11.95
C ALA A 263 1.12 -12.76 12.14
N ASN A 264 1.21 -11.55 11.58
CA ASN A 264 2.40 -10.69 11.64
C ASN A 264 2.07 -9.28 12.17
N PRO A 265 1.70 -9.12 13.46
CA PRO A 265 1.19 -7.86 13.98
C PRO A 265 2.17 -6.68 13.84
N SER A 266 3.47 -6.92 14.03
CA SER A 266 4.52 -5.90 13.94
C SER A 266 4.73 -5.34 12.52
N SER A 267 4.25 -6.03 11.50
CA SER A 267 4.34 -5.59 10.10
C SER A 267 3.10 -4.83 9.63
N CYS A 268 2.08 -4.70 10.48
CA CYS A 268 0.82 -4.04 10.13
C CYS A 268 1.07 -2.55 9.83
N PRO A 269 0.55 -2.00 8.72
CA PRO A 269 0.68 -0.59 8.41
C PRO A 269 0.00 0.29 9.47
N LYS A 270 0.49 1.53 9.60
CA LYS A 270 -0.19 2.58 10.37
C LYS A 270 -1.60 2.85 9.83
N GLY A 271 -2.46 3.36 10.70
CA GLY A 271 -3.85 3.72 10.41
C GLY A 271 -4.84 2.56 10.46
N ILE A 272 -4.38 1.34 10.76
CA ILE A 272 -5.25 0.17 10.84
C ILE A 272 -5.55 -0.15 12.30
N ARG A 273 -6.79 0.10 12.71
CA ARG A 273 -7.27 -0.25 14.06
C ARG A 273 -7.33 -1.76 14.21
N ARG A 274 -7.33 -2.23 15.46
CA ARG A 274 -7.49 -3.64 15.81
C ARG A 274 -8.79 -3.85 16.57
N ASP A 275 -9.43 -4.99 16.36
CA ASP A 275 -10.57 -5.44 17.16
C ASP A 275 -10.12 -5.93 18.55
N ALA A 276 -11.07 -6.36 19.39
CA ALA A 276 -10.79 -6.86 20.73
C ALA A 276 -9.90 -8.12 20.72
N GLU A 277 -9.95 -8.89 19.63
CA GLU A 277 -9.15 -10.08 19.40
C GLU A 277 -7.75 -9.75 18.81
N GLY A 278 -7.44 -8.47 18.64
CA GLY A 278 -6.17 -8.00 18.08
C GLY A 278 -6.04 -8.17 16.58
N ARG A 279 -7.11 -8.51 15.85
CA ARG A 279 -7.10 -8.64 14.39
C ARG A 279 -7.23 -7.27 13.72
N PRO A 280 -6.60 -7.06 12.55
CA PRO A 280 -6.75 -5.83 11.79
C PRO A 280 -8.21 -5.57 11.37
N ASN A 281 -8.70 -4.35 11.55
CA ASN A 281 -9.99 -3.92 11.06
C ASN A 281 -10.03 -4.01 9.52
N ILE A 282 -11.05 -4.67 8.97
CA ILE A 282 -11.15 -4.95 7.54
C ILE A 282 -11.41 -3.70 6.69
N GLN A 283 -12.13 -2.71 7.20
CA GLN A 283 -12.41 -1.46 6.49
C GLN A 283 -11.15 -0.61 6.40
N ASP A 284 -10.42 -0.46 7.50
CA ASP A 284 -9.13 0.25 7.51
C ASP A 284 -8.10 -0.47 6.62
N MET A 285 -8.13 -1.82 6.58
CA MET A 285 -7.28 -2.58 5.67
C MET A 285 -7.63 -2.31 4.20
N ARG A 286 -8.92 -2.27 3.85
CA ARG A 286 -9.39 -1.94 2.49
C ARG A 286 -8.90 -0.54 2.08
N ALA A 287 -9.06 0.45 2.96
CA ALA A 287 -8.55 1.80 2.77
C ALA A 287 -7.02 1.81 2.55
N SER A 288 -6.27 1.14 3.44
CA SER A 288 -4.82 1.00 3.35
C SER A 288 -4.38 0.37 2.02
N ARG A 289 -5.06 -0.67 1.53
CA ARG A 289 -4.74 -1.31 0.24
C ARG A 289 -5.07 -0.43 -0.95
N LYS A 290 -6.21 0.28 -0.92
CA LYS A 290 -6.58 1.27 -1.93
C LYS A 290 -5.51 2.34 -2.08
N VAL A 291 -5.10 2.97 -0.97
CA VAL A 291 -4.02 3.97 -0.96
C VAL A 291 -2.68 3.37 -1.39
N ALA A 292 -2.39 2.12 -0.99
CA ALA A 292 -1.15 1.45 -1.37
C ALA A 292 -1.03 1.17 -2.88
N ARG A 293 -2.14 1.04 -3.60
CA ARG A 293 -2.18 0.89 -5.06
C ARG A 293 -2.02 2.23 -5.80
N LEU A 294 -2.56 3.30 -5.22
CA LEU A 294 -2.55 4.64 -5.82
C LEU A 294 -1.27 5.45 -5.54
N ARG A 295 -0.44 5.03 -4.59
CA ARG A 295 0.79 5.77 -4.25
C ARG A 295 1.88 5.67 -5.33
N PRO A 296 2.77 6.67 -5.44
CA PRO A 296 3.91 6.62 -6.35
C PRO A 296 4.81 5.38 -6.12
N PRO A 297 5.32 4.75 -7.19
CA PRO A 297 6.29 3.67 -7.07
C PRO A 297 7.61 4.19 -6.49
N VAL A 298 8.31 3.33 -5.74
CA VAL A 298 9.64 3.66 -5.20
C VAL A 298 10.70 3.01 -6.07
N HIS A 299 11.61 3.83 -6.57
CA HIS A 299 12.76 3.38 -7.32
C HIS A 299 13.98 3.36 -6.38
N PRO A 300 14.66 2.19 -6.19
CA PRO A 300 15.76 2.05 -5.22
C PRO A 300 16.88 3.08 -5.38
N ASN A 301 17.14 3.50 -6.62
CA ASN A 301 18.25 4.40 -6.96
C ASN A 301 17.82 5.87 -7.05
N ASN A 302 16.54 6.20 -6.82
CA ASN A 302 16.04 7.56 -6.88
C ASN A 302 15.53 8.02 -5.50
N PRO A 303 16.30 8.86 -4.75
CA PRO A 303 15.86 9.37 -3.46
C PRO A 303 14.56 10.19 -3.56
N GLU A 304 14.36 10.92 -4.65
CA GLU A 304 13.16 11.74 -4.90
C GLU A 304 11.89 10.88 -4.95
N SER A 305 11.99 9.64 -5.45
CA SER A 305 10.83 8.72 -5.48
C SER A 305 10.35 8.31 -4.08
N ARG A 306 11.27 8.23 -3.11
CA ARG A 306 10.93 7.94 -1.70
C ARG A 306 10.26 9.14 -1.06
N GLU A 307 10.79 10.32 -1.32
CA GLU A 307 10.24 11.59 -0.84
C GLU A 307 8.84 11.83 -1.42
N ALA A 308 8.65 11.63 -2.73
CA ALA A 308 7.36 11.75 -3.40
C ALA A 308 6.32 10.82 -2.76
N ARG A 309 6.67 9.55 -2.51
CA ARG A 309 5.78 8.63 -1.82
C ARG A 309 5.48 9.06 -0.38
N GLN A 310 6.47 9.54 0.37
CA GLN A 310 6.27 9.99 1.74
C GLN A 310 5.33 11.21 1.79
N LYS A 311 5.58 12.22 0.94
CA LYS A 311 4.74 13.40 0.83
C LYS A 311 3.34 13.06 0.34
N PHE A 312 3.20 12.15 -0.63
CA PHE A 312 1.90 11.62 -1.06
C PHE A 312 1.11 11.03 0.11
N MET A 313 1.73 10.17 0.93
CA MET A 313 1.06 9.56 2.08
C MET A 313 0.61 10.61 3.11
N ALA A 314 1.43 11.63 3.37
CA ALA A 314 1.07 12.74 4.27
C ALA A 314 -0.13 13.52 3.75
N VAL A 315 -0.09 13.95 2.48
CA VAL A 315 -1.20 14.70 1.85
C VAL A 315 -2.48 13.87 1.78
N VAL A 316 -2.40 12.57 1.48
CA VAL A 316 -3.57 11.67 1.50
C VAL A 316 -4.18 11.58 2.89
N ALA A 317 -3.34 11.40 3.92
CA ALA A 317 -3.82 11.32 5.30
C ALA A 317 -4.48 12.64 5.75
N GLU A 318 -3.87 13.78 5.44
CA GLU A 318 -4.45 15.10 5.72
C GLU A 318 -5.78 15.32 4.98
N LEU A 319 -5.81 15.04 3.67
CA LEU A 319 -6.97 15.24 2.81
C LEU A 319 -8.21 14.46 3.30
N PHE A 320 -8.03 13.21 3.73
CA PHE A 320 -9.16 12.36 4.12
C PHE A 320 -9.44 12.41 5.63
N CYS A 321 -8.54 12.92 6.46
CA CYS A 321 -8.78 13.01 7.91
C CYS A 321 -9.94 13.97 8.23
N GLU A 322 -10.08 15.05 7.47
CA GLU A 322 -11.15 16.04 7.63
C GLU A 322 -12.38 15.65 6.78
N PRO A 323 -13.53 15.35 7.42
CA PRO A 323 -14.76 15.01 6.69
C PRO A 323 -15.18 16.11 5.71
N GLY A 324 -15.51 15.73 4.48
CA GLY A 324 -15.95 16.68 3.44
C GLY A 324 -14.84 17.53 2.79
N ALA A 325 -13.59 17.48 3.27
CA ALA A 325 -12.49 18.22 2.63
C ALA A 325 -12.28 17.78 1.17
N TYR A 326 -12.38 16.47 0.90
CA TYR A 326 -12.34 15.93 -0.45
C TYR A 326 -13.45 16.49 -1.34
N GLU A 327 -14.70 16.47 -0.87
CA GLU A 327 -15.84 17.01 -1.61
C GLU A 327 -15.68 18.51 -1.90
N ASN A 328 -15.25 19.29 -0.91
CA ASN A 328 -15.05 20.73 -1.06
C ASN A 328 -14.03 21.06 -2.16
N ILE A 329 -12.95 20.28 -2.25
CA ILE A 329 -11.95 20.44 -3.31
C ILE A 329 -12.53 20.07 -4.68
N LEU A 330 -13.25 18.94 -4.79
CA LEU A 330 -13.86 18.55 -6.06
C LEU A 330 -14.87 19.59 -6.55
N ARG A 331 -15.71 20.11 -5.65
CA ARG A 331 -16.71 21.12 -5.97
C ARG A 331 -16.06 22.45 -6.35
N GLY A 332 -15.07 22.90 -5.58
CA GLY A 332 -14.37 24.17 -5.80
C GLY A 332 -13.60 24.21 -7.12
N ALA A 333 -13.02 23.09 -7.53
CA ALA A 333 -12.24 22.99 -8.77
C ALA A 333 -13.02 22.35 -9.94
N ALA A 334 -14.33 22.11 -9.77
CA ALA A 334 -15.22 21.49 -10.76
C ALA A 334 -14.72 20.14 -11.30
N PHE A 335 -14.11 19.31 -10.46
CA PHE A 335 -13.71 17.96 -10.84
C PHE A 335 -14.89 16.98 -10.74
N SER A 336 -14.99 16.10 -11.74
CA SER A 336 -15.94 14.99 -11.74
C SER A 336 -15.23 13.70 -11.33
N VAL A 337 -15.93 12.83 -10.59
CA VAL A 337 -15.44 11.50 -10.25
C VAL A 337 -15.65 10.57 -11.44
N SER A 338 -14.63 9.79 -11.79
CA SER A 338 -14.72 8.76 -12.84
C SER A 338 -15.76 7.70 -12.45
N PRO A 339 -16.61 7.25 -13.38
CA PRO A 339 -17.56 6.16 -13.12
C PRO A 339 -16.86 4.79 -13.01
N HIS A 340 -15.61 4.69 -13.45
CA HIS A 340 -14.82 3.47 -13.42
C HIS A 340 -13.73 3.56 -12.35
N VAL A 341 -13.62 2.50 -11.56
CA VAL A 341 -12.54 2.36 -10.57
C VAL A 341 -11.27 1.91 -11.29
N ASP A 342 -10.25 2.75 -11.23
CA ASP A 342 -8.90 2.45 -11.72
C ASP A 342 -7.89 2.59 -10.57
N PHE A 343 -6.81 1.82 -10.63
CA PHE A 343 -5.76 1.79 -9.62
C PHE A 343 -4.41 2.20 -10.20
N ALA A 344 -4.41 3.10 -11.18
CA ALA A 344 -3.21 3.72 -11.71
C ALA A 344 -2.44 4.44 -10.58
N PRO A 345 -1.13 4.17 -10.39
CA PRO A 345 -0.32 4.88 -9.42
C PRO A 345 -0.22 6.38 -9.74
N TYR A 346 -0.14 7.21 -8.70
CA TYR A 346 0.08 8.65 -8.84
C TYR A 346 1.44 8.92 -9.48
N VAL A 347 1.43 9.79 -10.51
CA VAL A 347 2.62 10.23 -11.22
C VAL A 347 2.89 11.70 -10.87
N GLY A 348 4.03 11.97 -10.23
CA GLY A 348 4.48 13.33 -9.95
C GLY A 348 5.69 13.36 -9.02
N ILE A 349 6.42 14.46 -9.05
CA ILE A 349 7.54 14.76 -8.16
C ILE A 349 7.04 15.26 -6.81
N ALA A 350 7.87 15.13 -5.76
CA ALA A 350 7.51 15.50 -4.39
C ALA A 350 6.98 16.93 -4.30
N GLU A 351 7.68 17.91 -4.86
CA GLU A 351 7.31 19.33 -4.83
C GLU A 351 5.89 19.59 -5.33
N GLY A 352 5.50 18.90 -6.40
CA GLY A 352 4.21 19.06 -7.05
C GLY A 352 3.05 18.30 -6.41
N ILE A 353 3.24 17.58 -5.30
CA ILE A 353 2.17 16.87 -4.59
C ILE A 353 1.42 17.85 -3.69
N THR A 354 0.15 18.11 -4.01
CA THR A 354 -0.75 18.98 -3.26
C THR A 354 -2.09 18.29 -3.03
N GLY A 355 -2.86 18.74 -2.02
CA GLY A 355 -4.19 18.20 -1.72
C GLY A 355 -5.11 18.21 -2.93
N GLU A 356 -5.11 19.30 -3.72
CA GLU A 356 -5.91 19.41 -4.94
C GLU A 356 -5.51 18.39 -6.01
N ARG A 357 -4.20 18.18 -6.24
CA ARG A 357 -3.74 17.19 -7.23
C ARG A 357 -4.00 15.76 -6.80
N VAL A 358 -3.84 15.47 -5.51
CA VAL A 358 -4.20 14.16 -4.94
C VAL A 358 -5.70 13.94 -5.05
N ALA A 359 -6.53 14.93 -4.72
CA ALA A 359 -7.98 14.81 -4.82
C ALA A 359 -8.43 14.56 -6.28
N ARG A 360 -7.88 15.32 -7.23
CA ARG A 360 -8.11 15.13 -8.67
C ARG A 360 -7.73 13.72 -9.11
N HIS A 361 -6.58 13.21 -8.67
CA HIS A 361 -6.13 11.86 -9.00
C HIS A 361 -7.07 10.79 -8.43
N PHE A 362 -7.45 10.89 -7.16
CA PHE A 362 -8.41 9.96 -6.54
C PHE A 362 -9.76 9.99 -7.26
N ALA A 363 -10.23 11.16 -7.69
CA ALA A 363 -11.46 11.29 -8.46
C ALA A 363 -11.34 10.62 -9.84
N ALA A 364 -10.22 10.80 -10.54
CA ALA A 364 -9.92 10.12 -11.80
C ALA A 364 -9.85 8.59 -11.65
N CYS A 365 -9.42 8.10 -10.49
CA CYS A 365 -9.41 6.69 -10.12
C CYS A 365 -10.77 6.15 -9.62
N GLY A 366 -11.84 6.96 -9.66
CA GLY A 366 -13.19 6.54 -9.30
C GLY A 366 -13.47 6.50 -7.79
N VAL A 367 -12.69 7.21 -6.98
CA VAL A 367 -12.98 7.36 -5.55
C VAL A 367 -14.11 8.36 -5.36
N THR A 368 -15.26 7.88 -4.88
CA THR A 368 -16.43 8.72 -4.62
C THR A 368 -16.32 9.45 -3.29
N ILE A 369 -17.13 10.51 -3.11
CA ILE A 369 -17.24 11.25 -1.84
C ILE A 369 -17.60 10.30 -0.69
N THR A 370 -18.58 9.41 -0.91
CA THR A 370 -18.96 8.40 0.09
C THR A 370 -17.78 7.52 0.47
N VAL A 371 -17.01 7.02 -0.50
CA VAL A 371 -15.83 6.19 -0.22
C VAL A 371 -14.76 6.98 0.55
N ALA A 372 -14.56 8.24 0.20
CA ALA A 372 -13.64 9.12 0.91
C ALA A 372 -14.01 9.26 2.39
N ASP A 373 -15.27 9.56 2.70
CA ASP A 373 -15.71 9.78 4.08
C ASP A 373 -15.88 8.48 4.88
N THR A 374 -16.44 7.43 4.28
CA THR A 374 -16.79 6.20 5.02
C THR A 374 -15.65 5.17 5.08
N GLU A 375 -14.77 5.12 4.07
CA GLU A 375 -13.66 4.16 4.05
C GLU A 375 -12.32 4.83 4.36
N LEU A 376 -11.96 5.90 3.62
CA LEU A 376 -10.62 6.50 3.75
C LEU A 376 -10.49 7.38 5.00
N GLY A 377 -11.57 8.06 5.40
CA GLY A 377 -11.54 9.00 6.52
C GLY A 377 -11.17 8.38 7.87
N PRO A 378 -11.87 7.32 8.34
CA PRO A 378 -11.52 6.66 9.60
C PRO A 378 -10.08 6.12 9.63
N TRP A 379 -9.61 5.56 8.51
CA TRP A 379 -8.24 5.10 8.36
C TRP A 379 -7.24 6.27 8.44
N ALA A 380 -7.52 7.39 7.77
CA ALA A 380 -6.65 8.56 7.74
C ALA A 380 -6.54 9.22 9.13
N GLN A 381 -7.64 9.33 9.86
CA GLN A 381 -7.66 9.81 11.25
C GLN A 381 -6.79 8.95 12.16
N GLN A 382 -6.90 7.63 12.06
CA GLN A 382 -6.03 6.73 12.81
C GLN A 382 -4.58 6.83 12.35
N TYR A 383 -4.33 7.01 11.05
CA TYR A 383 -2.98 7.13 10.50
C TYR A 383 -2.26 8.35 11.08
N ILE A 384 -2.92 9.51 11.10
CA ILE A 384 -2.39 10.73 11.74
C ILE A 384 -2.12 10.46 13.22
N ARG A 385 -3.06 9.83 13.93
CA ARG A 385 -2.85 9.46 15.34
C ARG A 385 -1.59 8.63 15.53
N ASP A 386 -1.38 7.59 14.72
CA ASP A 386 -0.20 6.69 14.81
C ASP A 386 1.13 7.35 14.37
N VAL A 387 1.08 8.48 13.68
CA VAL A 387 2.27 9.22 13.24
C VAL A 387 2.70 10.26 14.26
N TYR A 388 1.73 10.89 14.94
CA TYR A 388 1.99 11.98 15.90
C TYR A 388 1.81 11.58 17.38
N SER A 389 1.43 10.33 17.67
CA SER A 389 1.57 9.70 18.99
C SER A 389 2.98 9.18 19.20
#